data_AF-A0A3M3ZZ96-F1
#
_entry.id   AF-A0A3M3ZZ96-F1
#
_cell.length_a   1.000
_cell.length_b   1.000
_cell.length_c   1.000
_cell.angle_alpha   90.00
_cell.angle_beta   90.00
_cell.angle_gamma   90.00
#
_symmetry.space_group_name_H-M   'P 1'
#
loop_
_entity.id
_entity.type
_entity.pdbx_description
1 polymer ?
#
loop_
_entity_poly.entity_id
_entity_poly.type
_entity_poly.pdbx_seq_one_letter_code
_entity_poly.pdbx_strand_id
1 'polypeptide(L)' 'GQTAAMYAGLFKRVELLDELKAKGADLNAEDPIGNSASRLASGEIRTPAPR' A
#
# COMPACT_ATOMS: atom_id res chain seq x y z
N GLY A 1 10.93 3.62 -0.27
CA GLY A 1 10.14 3.73 -1.52
C GLY A 1 8.83 3.00 -1.36
N GLN A 2 7.99 2.95 -2.39
CA GLN A 2 6.71 2.22 -2.34
C GLN A 2 6.85 0.78 -2.83
N THR A 3 6.03 -0.13 -2.30
CA THR A 3 6.01 -1.55 -2.68
C THR A 3 4.92 -1.84 -3.71
N ALA A 4 5.00 -3.00 -4.37
CA ALA A 4 3.93 -3.47 -5.27
C ALA A 4 2.57 -3.59 -4.53
N ALA A 5 2.59 -4.00 -3.26
CA ALA A 5 1.39 -4.11 -2.44
C ALA A 5 0.75 -2.74 -2.16
N MET A 6 1.57 -1.70 -1.96
CA MET A 6 1.07 -0.32 -1.80
C MET A 6 0.32 0.15 -3.04
N TYR A 7 0.85 -0.10 -4.24
CA TYR A 7 0.16 0.22 -5.49
C TYR A 7 -1.12 -0.61 -5.68
N ALA A 8 -1.10 -1.90 -5.37
CA ALA A 8 -2.29 -2.74 -5.44
C ALA A 8 -3.40 -2.22 -4.50
N GLY A 9 -3.05 -1.80 -3.29
CA GLY A 9 -3.97 -1.15 -2.35
C GLY A 9 -4.51 0.19 -2.89
N LEU A 10 -3.63 1.06 -3.37
CA LEU A 10 -3.98 2.39 -3.91
C LEU A 10 -4.95 2.31 -5.08
N PHE A 11 -4.75 1.36 -6.00
CA PHE A 11 -5.57 1.18 -7.19
C PHE A 11 -6.70 0.15 -7.01
N LYS A 12 -7.01 -0.25 -5.77
CA LYS A 12 -8.09 -1.19 -5.44
C LYS A 12 -7.99 -2.52 -6.20
N ARG A 13 -6.78 -3.00 -6.45
CA ARG A 13 -6.52 -4.31 -7.07
C ARG A 13 -6.51 -5.39 -5.99
N VAL A 14 -7.69 -5.73 -5.48
CA VAL A 14 -7.86 -6.64 -4.33
C VAL A 14 -7.25 -8.02 -4.61
N GLU A 15 -7.53 -8.60 -5.76
CA GLU A 15 -7.01 -9.93 -6.14
C GLU A 15 -5.47 -9.94 -6.17
N LEU A 16 -4.87 -8.92 -6.77
CA LEU A 16 -3.41 -8.76 -6.81
C LEU A 16 -2.83 -8.55 -5.41
N LEU A 17 -3.51 -7.78 -4.55
CA LEU A 17 -3.10 -7.54 -3.19
C LEU A 17 -3.11 -8.84 -2.36
N ASP A 18 -4.13 -9.68 -2.53
CA ASP A 18 -4.22 -10.99 -1.90
C ASP A 18 -3.13 -11.95 -2.40
N GLU A 19 -2.86 -11.98 -3.71
CA GLU A 19 -1.73 -12.75 -4.25
C GLU A 19 -0.39 -12.29 -3.68
N LEU A 20 -0.16 -10.98 -3.57
CA LEU A 20 1.06 -10.43 -3.00
C LEU A 20 1.18 -10.80 -1.52
N LYS A 21 0.10 -10.71 -0.74
CA LYS A 21 0.06 -11.13 0.65
C LYS A 21 0.38 -12.62 0.79
N ALA A 22 -0.19 -13.48 -0.06
CA ALA A 22 0.07 -14.91 -0.07
C ALA A 22 1.53 -15.24 -0.41
N LYS A 23 2.19 -14.40 -1.20
CA LYS A 23 3.63 -14.49 -1.52
C LYS A 23 4.54 -13.87 -0.45
N GLY A 24 3.98 -13.45 0.69
CA GLY A 24 4.76 -12.91 1.82
C GLY A 24 5.00 -11.40 1.77
N ALA A 25 4.25 -10.65 0.95
CA ALA A 25 4.31 -9.20 1.01
C ALA A 25 3.81 -8.70 2.38
N ASP A 26 4.62 -7.87 3.03
CA ASP A 26 4.21 -7.17 4.23
C ASP A 26 3.27 -6.01 3.88
N LEU A 27 1.99 -6.15 4.24
CA LEU A 27 0.96 -5.14 3.98
C LEU A 27 1.07 -3.93 4.91
N ASN A 28 1.81 -4.06 6.01
CA ASN A 28 1.95 -3.05 7.05
C ASN A 28 3.27 -2.29 6.97
N ALA A 29 4.21 -2.73 6.14
CA ALA A 29 5.41 -1.96 5.83
C ALA A 29 5.03 -0.55 5.38
N GLU A 30 5.70 0.46 5.93
CA GLU A 30 5.41 1.86 5.66
C GLU A 30 6.44 2.49 4.72
N ASP A 31 5.96 3.35 3.83
CA ASP A 31 6.81 4.22 3.02
C ASP A 31 7.27 5.46 3.83
N PRO A 32 8.16 6.33 3.29
CA PRO A 32 8.67 7.50 4.01
C PRO A 32 7.62 8.54 4.42
N ILE A 33 6.40 8.47 3.89
CA ILE A 33 5.28 9.36 4.24
C ILE A 33 4.21 8.63 5.07
N GLY A 34 4.53 7.42 5.54
CA GLY A 34 3.68 6.63 6.42
C GLY A 34 2.51 5.96 5.71
N ASN A 35 2.59 5.65 4.42
CA ASN A 35 1.59 4.81 3.77
C ASN A 35 1.98 3.33 3.86
N SER A 36 1.00 2.48 4.18
CA SER A 36 1.09 1.03 4.07
C SER A 36 0.08 0.52 3.03
N ALA A 37 0.26 -0.71 2.54
CA ALA A 37 -0.68 -1.30 1.60
C ALA A 37 -2.09 -1.47 2.21
N SER A 38 -2.16 -1.87 3.49
CA SER A 38 -3.42 -2.00 4.24
C SER A 38 -4.16 -0.66 4.37
N ARG A 39 -3.42 0.42 4.63
CA ARG A 39 -3.97 1.77 4.76
C ARG A 39 -4.46 2.33 3.42
N LEU A 40 -3.65 2.19 2.37
CA LEU A 40 -4.03 2.60 1.00
C LEU A 40 -5.25 1.82 0.49
N ALA A 41 -5.31 0.51 0.75
CA ALA A 41 -6.47 -0.31 0.42
C ALA A 41 -7.75 0.14 1.15
N SER A 42 -7.62 0.69 2.36
CA SER A 42 -8.74 1.27 3.12
C SER A 42 -9.11 2.70 2.69
N GLY A 43 -8.34 3.32 1.80
CA GLY A 43 -8.57 4.70 1.32
C GLY A 43 -7.96 5.79 2.20
N GLU A 44 -7.21 5.43 3.24
CA GLU A 44 -6.47 6.35 4.09
C GLU A 44 -5.16 6.75 3.37
N ILE A 45 -5.20 7.73 2.48
CA ILE A 45 -4.03 8.11 1.68
C ILE A 45 -3.32 9.29 2.33
N ARG A 46 -2.03 9.13 2.65
CA ARG A 46 -1.15 10.23 3.06
C ARG A 46 -0.39 10.76 1.87
N THR A 47 -0.40 12.08 1.72
CA THR A 47 0.40 12.81 0.73
C THR A 47 1.45 13.66 1.44
N PRO A 48 2.66 13.82 0.87
CA PRO A 48 3.63 14.74 1.44
C PRO A 48 3.08 16.16 1.42
N ALA A 49 3.49 16.98 2.40
CA ALA A 49 3.13 18.39 2.43
C ALA A 49 3.57 19.08 1.12
N PRO A 50 2.75 19.98 0.57
CA PRO A 50 3.18 20.81 -0.56
C PRO A 50 4.43 21.60 -0.17
N ARG A 51 5.36 21.73 -1.12
CA ARG A 51 6.60 22.50 -0.95
C ARG A 51 6.35 23.98 -1.23
#